data_AF-A0A927V4Z7-F1
#
_entry.id   AF-A0A927V4Z7-F1
#
_cell.length_a   1.000
_cell.length_b   1.000
_cell.length_c   1.000
_cell.angle_alpha   90.00
_cell.angle_beta   90.00
_cell.angle_gamma   90.00
#
_symmetry.space_group_name_H-M   'P 1'
#
loop_
_entity.id
_entity.type
_entity.pdbx_description
1 polymer ?
#
loop_
_entity_poly.entity_id
_entity_poly.type
_entity_poly.pdbx_seq_one_letter_code
_entity_poly.pdbx_strand_id
1 'polypeptide(L)'
;MNESIVKISMKDENQLDCSYAIITKDLSGVVIVLRKMECGIFDYSELRERRNNFKYLLLKHYDSEKAAYKDFLKLIGKMCTKSKESKYFGVHINEDNRMIADSFGARMINEDEKDVYESRYIEFLNCIVKVKNSLIEL
;
A
#
# COMPACT_ATOMS: atom_id res chain seq x y z
N MET A 1 -18.85 14.65 8.00
CA MET A 1 -18.15 13.72 7.09
C MET A 1 -16.90 14.44 6.61
N ASN A 2 -15.71 13.86 6.76
CA ASN A 2 -14.53 14.44 6.14
C ASN A 2 -14.48 13.96 4.70
N GLU A 3 -14.56 14.89 3.76
CA GLU A 3 -14.38 14.60 2.33
C GLU A 3 -13.02 13.96 2.10
N SER A 4 -12.96 13.02 1.16
CA SER A 4 -11.73 12.34 0.79
C SER A 4 -11.43 12.66 -0.66
N ILE A 5 -10.22 13.10 -0.93
CA ILE A 5 -9.74 13.24 -2.30
C ILE A 5 -9.07 11.92 -2.68
N VAL A 6 -9.47 11.36 -3.81
CA VAL A 6 -8.96 10.10 -4.32
C VAL A 6 -8.35 10.33 -5.69
N LYS A 7 -7.07 9.98 -5.84
CA LYS A 7 -6.38 9.94 -7.13
C LYS A 7 -5.97 8.50 -7.41
N ILE A 8 -6.25 8.01 -8.61
CA ILE A 8 -5.93 6.64 -9.03
C ILE A 8 -5.09 6.73 -10.30
N SER A 9 -4.08 5.89 -10.41
CA SER A 9 -3.37 5.64 -11.66
C SER A 9 -3.21 4.14 -11.84
N MET A 10 -3.72 3.65 -12.96
CA MET A 10 -3.64 2.24 -13.32
C MET A 10 -2.30 1.95 -14.00
N LYS A 11 -1.81 0.71 -13.86
CA LYS A 11 -0.56 0.26 -14.51
C LYS A 11 -0.48 0.63 -15.99
N ASP A 12 -1.58 0.50 -16.73
CA ASP A 12 -1.62 0.79 -18.17
C ASP A 12 -1.60 2.30 -18.50
N GLU A 13 -1.70 3.16 -17.49
CA GLU A 13 -1.75 4.63 -17.61
C GLU A 13 -0.44 5.30 -17.23
N ASN A 14 0.56 4.54 -16.75
CA ASN A 14 1.82 5.10 -16.25
C ASN A 14 3.01 4.20 -16.61
N GLN A 15 4.23 4.69 -16.35
CA GLN A 15 5.48 3.95 -16.62
C GLN A 15 5.97 3.15 -15.41
N LEU A 16 5.17 3.09 -14.36
CA LEU A 16 5.43 2.33 -13.16
C LEU A 16 4.76 0.98 -13.37
N ASP A 17 5.49 -0.12 -13.20
CA ASP A 17 4.96 -1.49 -13.34
C ASP A 17 4.01 -1.85 -12.18
N CYS A 18 3.03 -0.98 -11.87
CA CYS A 18 2.10 -1.05 -10.77
C CYS A 18 0.90 -0.11 -10.97
N SER A 19 -0.22 -0.44 -10.33
CA SER A 19 -1.31 0.51 -10.10
C SER A 19 -1.17 1.13 -8.73
N TYR A 20 -1.60 2.38 -8.55
CA TYR A 20 -1.63 2.99 -7.23
C TYR A 20 -2.84 3.91 -7.04
N ALA A 21 -3.22 4.13 -5.79
CA ALA A 21 -4.27 5.05 -5.40
C ALA A 21 -3.82 5.88 -4.19
N ILE A 22 -3.95 7.19 -4.28
CA ILE A 22 -3.67 8.14 -3.20
C ILE A 22 -5.01 8.60 -2.64
N ILE A 23 -5.14 8.53 -1.32
CA ILE A 23 -6.34 8.95 -0.60
C ILE A 23 -5.90 9.94 0.46
N THR A 24 -6.36 11.18 0.37
CA THR A 24 -6.03 12.24 1.32
C THR A 24 -7.27 12.75 2.05
N LYS A 25 -7.09 13.07 3.33
CA LYS A 25 -8.08 13.66 4.24
C LYS A 25 -7.37 14.76 5.02
N ASP A 26 -7.73 16.01 4.76
CA ASP A 26 -7.02 17.18 5.29
C ASP A 26 -5.50 17.13 4.95
N LEU A 27 -4.64 17.08 5.96
CA LEU A 27 -3.18 17.00 5.84
C LEU A 27 -2.64 15.56 5.83
N SER A 28 -3.48 14.56 6.11
CA SER A 28 -3.07 13.16 6.15
C SER A 28 -3.40 12.44 4.85
N GLY A 29 -2.59 11.44 4.50
CA GLY A 29 -2.90 10.61 3.35
C GLY A 29 -2.28 9.23 3.41
N VAL A 30 -2.85 8.33 2.62
CA VAL A 30 -2.27 7.01 2.36
C VAL A 30 -2.12 6.82 0.86
N VAL A 31 -1.11 6.05 0.47
CA VAL A 31 -1.04 5.48 -0.87
C VAL A 31 -1.18 3.98 -0.78
N ILE A 32 -2.02 3.43 -1.66
CA ILE A 32 -2.20 2.01 -1.85
C ILE A 32 -1.52 1.67 -3.17
N VAL A 33 -0.61 0.71 -3.16
CA VAL A 33 0.12 0.26 -4.36
C VAL A 33 -0.19 -1.20 -4.60
N LEU A 34 -0.52 -1.54 -5.84
CA LEU A 34 -0.71 -2.89 -6.34
C LEU A 34 0.35 -3.18 -7.41
N ARG A 35 1.19 -4.18 -7.15
CA ARG A 35 2.15 -4.70 -8.14
C ARG A 35 2.04 -6.22 -8.13
N LYS A 36 1.76 -6.83 -9.29
CA LYS A 36 1.59 -8.28 -9.44
C LYS A 36 0.65 -8.87 -8.37
N MET A 37 1.18 -9.65 -7.44
CA MET A 37 0.45 -10.36 -6.40
C MET A 37 0.68 -9.73 -5.02
N GLU A 38 1.05 -8.46 -4.99
CA GLU A 38 1.39 -7.72 -3.79
C GLU A 38 0.61 -6.41 -3.74
N CYS A 39 -0.04 -6.16 -2.62
CA CYS A 39 -0.74 -4.91 -2.35
C CYS A 39 -0.28 -4.35 -1.01
N GLY A 40 0.12 -3.08 -1.00
CA GLY A 40 0.62 -2.41 0.19
C GLY A 40 -0.07 -1.07 0.42
N ILE A 41 -0.23 -0.70 1.69
CA ILE A 41 -0.70 0.62 2.12
C ILE A 41 0.46 1.31 2.82
N PHE A 42 0.76 2.54 2.43
CA PHE A 42 1.85 3.35 2.97
C PHE A 42 1.33 4.70 3.42
N ASP A 43 2.02 5.30 4.38
CA ASP A 43 1.83 6.71 4.71
C ASP A 43 2.28 7.58 3.53
N TYR A 44 1.33 8.35 2.98
CA TYR A 44 1.60 9.23 1.84
C TYR A 44 2.47 10.43 2.24
N SER A 45 2.34 10.90 3.48
CA SER A 45 3.10 12.03 4.00
C SER A 45 4.59 11.68 4.05
N GLU A 46 4.90 10.49 4.60
CA GLU A 46 6.28 9.98 4.66
C GLU A 46 6.88 9.74 3.26
N LEU A 47 6.07 9.29 2.30
CA LEU A 47 6.53 9.08 0.92
C LEU A 47 6.82 10.40 0.19
N ARG A 48 6.05 11.46 0.47
CA ARG A 48 6.25 12.78 -0.14
C ARG A 48 7.46 13.50 0.46
N GLU A 49 7.70 13.32 1.76
CA GLU A 49 8.94 13.79 2.37
C GLU A 49 10.12 13.00 1.77
N ARG A 50 11.21 13.68 1.40
CA ARG A 50 12.37 13.04 0.72
C ARG A 50 13.14 12.04 1.61
N ARG A 51 12.53 11.48 2.64
CA ARG A 51 13.08 10.47 3.56
C ARG A 51 12.96 9.08 2.94
N ASN A 52 13.93 8.20 3.22
CA ASN A 52 13.97 6.83 2.68
C ASN A 52 13.37 5.78 3.64
N ASN A 53 12.79 6.22 4.76
CA ASN A 53 12.09 5.33 5.68
C ASN A 53 10.61 5.33 5.34
N PHE A 54 10.20 4.40 4.48
CA PHE A 54 8.79 4.20 4.15
C PHE A 54 8.18 3.24 5.15
N LYS A 55 7.24 3.71 5.97
CA LYS A 55 6.44 2.80 6.79
C LYS A 55 5.29 2.24 5.95
N TYR A 56 5.33 0.93 5.72
CA TYR A 56 4.14 0.21 5.29
C TYR A 56 3.20 0.05 6.50
N LEU A 57 1.95 0.41 6.30
CA LEU A 57 0.87 0.20 7.26
C LEU A 57 0.30 -1.21 7.13
N LEU A 58 0.40 -1.78 5.93
CA LEU A 58 0.00 -3.13 5.57
C LEU A 58 0.77 -3.53 4.31
N LEU A 59 1.29 -4.74 4.26
CA LEU A 59 1.83 -5.32 3.03
C LEU A 59 1.32 -6.74 2.89
N LYS A 60 0.54 -7.00 1.85
CA LYS A 60 -0.18 -8.25 1.69
C LYS A 60 0.17 -8.92 0.38
N HIS A 61 0.57 -10.18 0.48
CA HIS A 61 0.81 -11.06 -0.64
C HIS A 61 -0.43 -11.93 -0.92
N TYR A 62 -0.74 -12.20 -2.19
CA TYR A 62 -1.90 -12.98 -2.63
C TYR A 62 -1.50 -14.17 -3.49
N ASP A 63 -2.30 -15.23 -3.46
CA ASP A 63 -2.13 -16.40 -4.34
C ASP A 63 -2.30 -16.12 -5.83
N SER A 64 -2.88 -14.97 -6.20
CA SER A 64 -3.20 -14.62 -7.58
C SER A 64 -3.34 -13.11 -7.79
N GLU A 65 -3.01 -12.63 -8.99
CA GLU A 65 -3.19 -11.22 -9.37
C GLU A 65 -4.66 -10.79 -9.32
N LYS A 66 -5.58 -11.70 -9.66
CA LYS A 66 -7.03 -11.44 -9.58
C LYS A 66 -7.48 -11.17 -8.14
N ALA A 67 -6.98 -11.93 -7.17
CA ALA A 67 -7.26 -11.71 -5.76
C ALA A 67 -6.65 -10.39 -5.28
N ALA A 68 -5.40 -10.11 -5.67
CA ALA A 68 -4.70 -8.86 -5.35
C ALA A 68 -5.45 -7.63 -5.89
N TYR A 69 -5.88 -7.67 -7.15
CA TYR A 69 -6.65 -6.59 -7.78
C TYR A 69 -8.01 -6.36 -7.10
N LYS A 70 -8.74 -7.45 -6.80
CA LYS A 70 -10.02 -7.35 -6.08
C LYS A 70 -9.85 -6.70 -4.71
N ASP A 71 -8.81 -7.07 -3.98
CA ASP A 71 -8.54 -6.51 -2.65
C ASP A 71 -8.01 -5.08 -2.74
N PHE A 72 -7.21 -4.73 -3.75
CA PHE A 72 -6.80 -3.35 -4.03
C PHE A 72 -8.00 -2.40 -4.14
N LEU A 73 -8.99 -2.73 -4.96
CA LEU A 73 -10.22 -1.92 -5.09
C LEU A 73 -11.00 -1.83 -3.77
N LYS A 74 -11.07 -2.93 -3.01
CA LYS A 74 -11.70 -2.94 -1.68
C LYS A 74 -10.96 -2.05 -0.69
N LEU A 75 -9.63 -2.08 -0.70
CA LEU A 75 -8.79 -1.28 0.18
C LEU A 75 -8.97 0.21 -0.13
N ILE A 76 -9.07 0.60 -1.41
CA ILE A 76 -9.41 1.98 -1.81
C ILE A 76 -10.74 2.40 -1.16
N GLY A 77 -11.82 1.65 -1.39
CA GLY A 77 -13.12 1.96 -0.81
C GLY A 77 -13.12 1.98 0.73
N LYS A 78 -12.37 1.06 1.35
CA LYS A 78 -12.19 1.01 2.80
C LYS A 78 -11.48 2.26 3.31
N MET A 79 -10.41 2.70 2.68
CA MET A 79 -9.66 3.90 3.10
C MET A 79 -10.48 5.19 2.90
N CYS A 80 -11.33 5.26 1.89
CA CYS A 80 -12.26 6.37 1.72
C CYS A 80 -13.23 6.51 2.91
N THR A 81 -13.66 5.41 3.52
CA THR A 81 -14.62 5.41 4.63
C THR A 81 -14.00 5.50 6.02
N LYS A 82 -12.68 5.27 6.15
CA LYS A 82 -11.97 5.41 7.43
C LYS A 82 -11.94 6.87 7.89
N SER A 83 -12.01 7.07 9.22
CA SER A 83 -11.82 8.39 9.82
C SER A 83 -10.35 8.79 9.79
N LYS A 84 -10.08 10.10 9.88
CA LYS A 84 -8.71 10.63 9.90
C LYS A 84 -7.93 10.22 11.15
N GLU A 85 -8.64 9.90 12.23
CA GLU A 85 -8.07 9.43 13.49
C GLU A 85 -7.73 7.94 13.47
N SER A 86 -8.09 7.22 12.41
CA SER A 86 -7.78 5.80 12.31
C SER A 86 -6.27 5.55 12.21
N LYS A 87 -5.86 4.32 12.53
CA LYS A 87 -4.45 3.91 12.46
C LYS A 87 -3.78 4.07 11.09
N TYR A 88 -4.57 4.29 10.04
CA TYR A 88 -4.06 4.49 8.69
C TYR A 88 -3.70 5.96 8.41
N PHE A 89 -4.31 6.92 9.10
CA PHE A 89 -4.19 8.35 8.80
C PHE A 89 -3.62 9.21 9.94
N GLY A 90 -3.76 8.79 11.20
CA GLY A 90 -3.39 9.63 12.36
C GLY A 90 -2.57 8.95 13.45
N VAL A 91 -2.68 7.62 13.61
CA VAL A 91 -1.93 6.87 14.63
C VAL A 91 -1.15 5.75 13.94
N HIS A 92 0.03 6.06 13.44
CA HIS A 92 0.91 5.06 12.82
C HIS A 92 1.51 4.17 13.92
N ILE A 93 0.98 2.96 14.07
CA ILE A 93 1.54 1.95 14.97
C ILE A 93 2.60 1.19 14.17
N ASN A 94 3.82 1.13 14.71
CA ASN A 94 4.89 0.32 14.12
C ASN A 94 4.61 -1.16 14.41
N GLU A 95 4.07 -1.85 13.42
CA GLU A 95 3.82 -3.29 13.44
C GLU A 95 4.33 -3.88 12.12
N ASP A 96 4.94 -5.07 12.19
CA ASP A 96 5.29 -5.80 10.97
C ASP A 96 4.04 -6.40 10.34
N ASN A 97 3.25 -5.57 9.67
CA ASN A 97 1.95 -5.91 9.07
C ASN A 97 2.10 -6.62 7.71
N ARG A 98 3.06 -7.54 7.61
CA ARG A 98 3.24 -8.41 6.45
C ARG A 98 2.31 -9.61 6.55
N MET A 99 1.51 -9.80 5.50
CA MET A 99 0.47 -10.82 5.46
C MET A 99 0.53 -11.64 4.18
N ILE A 100 0.08 -12.89 4.27
CA ILE A 100 -0.26 -13.74 3.13
C ILE A 100 -1.76 -13.93 3.12
N ALA A 101 -2.38 -13.83 1.94
CA ALA A 101 -3.76 -14.20 1.71
C ALA A 101 -3.88 -15.26 0.61
N ASP A 102 -4.54 -16.34 0.99
CA ASP A 102 -4.84 -17.48 0.14
C ASP A 102 -6.33 -17.81 0.24
N SER A 103 -6.70 -18.97 -0.30
CA SER A 103 -8.07 -19.50 -0.26
C SER A 103 -8.59 -19.78 1.16
N PHE A 104 -7.73 -19.89 2.16
CA PHE A 104 -8.09 -20.16 3.56
C PHE A 104 -8.24 -18.88 4.39
N GLY A 105 -7.73 -17.75 3.91
CA GLY A 105 -7.90 -16.45 4.54
C GLY A 105 -6.63 -15.61 4.51
N ALA A 106 -6.61 -14.54 5.31
CA ALA A 106 -5.43 -13.70 5.47
C ALA A 106 -4.78 -13.96 6.83
N ARG A 107 -3.48 -14.18 6.86
CA ARG A 107 -2.70 -14.38 8.08
C ARG A 107 -1.39 -13.60 8.02
N MET A 108 -0.84 -13.33 9.20
CA MET A 108 0.51 -12.79 9.32
C MET A 108 1.53 -13.82 8.82
N ILE A 109 2.64 -13.36 8.27
CA ILE A 109 3.78 -14.24 8.01
C ILE A 109 4.36 -14.73 9.34
N ASN A 110 4.80 -15.98 9.38
CA ASN A 110 5.58 -16.51 10.50
C ASN A 110 7.09 -16.26 10.27
N GLU A 111 7.92 -16.61 11.26
CA GLU A 111 9.37 -16.41 11.18
C GLU A 111 10.01 -17.18 10.02
N ASP A 112 9.60 -18.44 9.80
CA ASP A 112 10.15 -19.31 8.76
C ASP A 112 9.85 -18.80 7.34
N GLU A 113 8.78 -18.03 7.18
CA GLU A 113 8.36 -17.46 5.91
C GLU A 113 9.04 -16.13 5.59
N LYS A 114 9.64 -15.45 6.57
CA LYS A 114 10.26 -14.13 6.33
C LYS A 114 11.28 -14.19 5.21
N ASP A 115 12.20 -15.15 5.27
CA ASP A 115 13.26 -15.30 4.27
C ASP A 115 12.69 -15.68 2.89
N VAL A 116 11.61 -16.45 2.86
CA VAL A 116 10.93 -16.85 1.61
C VAL A 116 10.34 -15.64 0.89
N TYR A 117 9.74 -14.71 1.65
CA TYR A 117 9.08 -13.53 1.09
C TYR A 117 9.97 -12.29 1.02
N GLU A 118 11.15 -12.29 1.65
CA GLU A 118 12.04 -11.13 1.72
C GLU A 118 12.41 -10.56 0.35
N SER A 119 12.76 -11.43 -0.60
CA SER A 119 13.06 -11.01 -1.98
C SER A 119 11.89 -10.25 -2.64
N ARG A 120 10.67 -10.71 -2.41
CA ARG A 120 9.44 -10.10 -2.94
C ARG A 120 9.14 -8.78 -2.26
N TYR A 121 9.39 -8.71 -0.95
CA TYR A 121 9.27 -7.46 -0.19
C TYR A 121 10.26 -6.42 -0.68
N ILE A 122 11.53 -6.78 -0.87
CA ILE A 122 12.55 -5.89 -1.43
C ILE A 122 12.15 -5.39 -2.83
N GLU A 123 11.70 -6.30 -3.70
CA GLU A 123 11.20 -5.93 -5.02
C GLU A 123 10.03 -4.94 -4.95
N PHE A 124 9.10 -5.17 -4.04
CA PHE A 124 7.95 -4.30 -3.83
C PHE A 124 8.38 -2.93 -3.31
N LEU A 125 9.29 -2.87 -2.34
CA LEU A 125 9.85 -1.61 -1.83
C LEU A 125 10.58 -0.82 -2.93
N ASN A 126 11.30 -1.49 -3.83
CA ASN A 126 11.91 -0.84 -5.00
C ASN A 126 10.84 -0.22 -5.93
N CYS A 127 9.67 -0.85 -6.07
CA CYS A 127 8.54 -0.26 -6.78
C CYS A 127 8.01 0.99 -6.05
N ILE A 128 7.91 0.96 -4.72
CA ILE A 128 7.49 2.12 -3.91
C ILE A 128 8.44 3.31 -4.10
N VAL A 129 9.75 3.08 -4.19
CA VAL A 129 10.73 4.14 -4.48
C VAL A 129 10.43 4.82 -5.83
N LYS A 130 10.07 4.03 -6.86
CA LYS A 130 9.69 4.59 -8.17
C LYS A 130 8.38 5.39 -8.10
N VAL A 131 7.39 4.86 -7.38
CA VAL A 131 6.13 5.56 -7.12
C VAL A 131 6.40 6.90 -6.45
N LYS A 132 7.16 6.91 -5.34
CA LYS A 132 7.58 8.14 -4.66
C LYS A 132 8.19 9.17 -5.61
N ASN A 133 9.15 8.76 -6.44
CA ASN A 133 9.83 9.69 -7.33
C ASN A 133 8.84 10.34 -8.30
N SER A 134 7.90 9.56 -8.84
CA SER A 134 6.81 10.08 -9.68
C SER A 134 5.85 11.01 -8.91
N LEU A 135 5.59 10.74 -7.63
CA LEU A 135 4.74 11.59 -6.78
C LEU A 135 5.37 12.93 -6.41
N ILE A 136 6.70 13.04 -6.38
CA ILE A 136 7.42 14.28 -6.10
C ILE A 136 7.36 15.24 -7.30
N GLU A 137 7.18 14.71 -8.51
CA GLU A 137 7.09 15.49 -9.76
C GLU A 137 5.69 16.09 -10.00
N LEU A 138 4.68 15.69 -9.20
CA LEU A 138 3.30 16.18 -9.24
C LEU A 138 3.04 17.32 -8.25
#